data_AF-A0A932Z831-F1
#
_entry.id   AF-A0A932Z831-F1
#
_cell.length_a   1.000
_cell.length_b   1.000
_cell.length_c   1.000
_cell.angle_alpha   90.00
_cell.angle_beta   90.00
_cell.angle_gamma   90.00
#
_symmetry.space_group_name_H-M   'P 1'
#
loop_
_entity.id
_entity.type
_entity.pdbx_description
1 polymer ?
#
loop_
_entity_poly.entity_id
_entity_poly.type
_entity_poly.pdbx_seq_one_letter_code
_entity_poly.pdbx_strand_id
1 'polypeptide(L)'
;MMARHPQGNPTVDPPQEAGRPVSSRAPGFWPWFLQRASGVLLVFLLAVHIWMGHFAGLGDVVAGRQGELVEFDIVRRRLAQALFLTVDFALLALVLYHGLNGMYTILLEWSVAARRRRAATAALWAVGVVAFIYGARALLAFVL
;
A
#
# COMPACT_ATOMS: atom_id res chain seq x y z
N MET A 1 49.09 -28.17 58.68
CA MET A 1 48.95 -28.48 57.24
C MET A 1 47.67 -27.81 56.73
N MET A 2 47.80 -26.70 56.01
CA MET A 2 46.69 -26.01 55.32
C MET A 2 47.03 -26.04 53.83
N ALA A 3 46.25 -26.78 53.04
CA ALA A 3 46.41 -26.86 51.60
C ALA A 3 45.92 -25.55 50.98
N ARG A 4 46.79 -24.85 50.23
CA ARG A 4 46.37 -23.69 49.43
C ARG A 4 45.62 -24.20 48.21
N HIS A 5 44.36 -23.82 48.06
CA HIS A 5 43.61 -23.95 46.81
C HIS A 5 44.26 -23.07 45.72
N PRO A 6 44.56 -23.61 44.51
CA PRO A 6 44.95 -22.78 43.38
C PRO A 6 43.74 -22.02 42.84
N GLN A 7 43.81 -20.69 42.84
CA GLN A 7 42.81 -19.86 42.17
C GLN A 7 43.02 -19.97 40.66
N GLY A 8 42.02 -20.50 39.95
CA GLY A 8 41.99 -20.49 38.48
C GLY A 8 41.89 -19.06 37.98
N ASN A 9 42.78 -18.70 37.05
CA ASN A 9 42.80 -17.40 36.39
C ASN A 9 41.44 -17.13 35.69
N PRO A 10 40.81 -15.96 35.85
CA PRO A 10 39.64 -15.60 35.05
C PRO A 10 40.03 -15.63 33.57
N THR A 11 39.34 -16.45 32.79
CA THR A 11 39.44 -16.44 31.33
C THR A 11 38.91 -15.10 30.85
N VAL A 12 39.81 -14.19 30.48
CA VAL A 12 39.45 -12.99 29.73
C VAL A 12 38.96 -13.48 28.37
N ASP A 13 37.66 -13.37 28.12
CA ASP A 13 37.10 -13.64 26.81
C ASP A 13 37.85 -12.77 25.78
N PRO A 14 38.27 -13.35 24.64
CA PRO A 14 38.94 -12.58 23.61
C PRO A 14 38.05 -11.40 23.18
N PRO A 15 38.62 -10.25 22.79
CA PRO A 15 37.87 -9.09 22.33
C PRO A 15 36.86 -9.56 21.27
N GLN A 16 35.57 -9.37 21.55
CA GLN A 16 34.48 -9.70 20.63
C GLN A 16 34.86 -9.17 19.25
N GLU A 17 35.06 -10.09 18.30
CA GLU A 17 35.46 -9.75 16.94
C GLU A 17 34.57 -8.61 16.44
N ALA A 18 35.22 -7.52 16.03
CA ALA A 18 34.58 -6.32 15.51
C ALA A 18 33.44 -6.73 14.57
N GLY A 19 32.21 -6.55 15.05
CA GLY A 19 31.02 -7.06 14.41
C GLY A 19 31.04 -6.65 12.93
N ARG A 20 30.97 -7.64 12.05
CA ARG A 20 30.75 -7.40 10.62
C ARG A 20 29.67 -6.33 10.51
N PRO A 21 29.87 -5.24 9.74
CA PRO A 21 28.84 -4.24 9.59
C PRO A 21 27.61 -4.97 9.06
N VAL A 22 26.59 -5.11 9.92
CA VAL A 22 25.26 -5.51 9.50
C VAL A 22 24.86 -4.42 8.52
N SER A 23 25.01 -4.70 7.23
CA SER A 23 24.59 -3.77 6.18
C SER A 23 23.07 -3.72 6.24
N SER A 24 22.53 -2.84 7.09
CA SER A 24 21.15 -2.43 7.01
C SER A 24 21.01 -1.72 5.68
N ARG A 25 20.61 -2.47 4.65
CA ARG A 25 20.31 -1.87 3.35
C ARG A 25 19.04 -1.04 3.58
N ALA A 26 19.23 0.23 3.90
CA ALA A 26 18.14 1.18 4.06
C ALA A 26 17.25 1.12 2.79
N PRO A 27 15.92 1.20 2.94
CA PRO A 27 15.03 1.33 1.80
C PRO A 27 15.52 2.48 0.91
N GLY A 28 15.55 2.25 -0.41
CA GLY A 28 15.90 3.32 -1.34
C GLY A 28 15.00 4.53 -1.14
N PHE A 29 15.55 5.73 -1.36
CA PHE A 29 14.82 7.00 -1.20
C PHE A 29 13.47 6.99 -1.94
N TRP A 30 13.46 6.51 -3.19
CA TRP A 30 12.28 6.54 -4.06
C TRP A 30 11.09 5.72 -3.56
N PRO A 31 11.20 4.40 -3.25
CA PRO A 31 10.10 3.64 -2.67
C PRO A 31 9.53 4.24 -1.39
N TRP A 32 10.40 4.78 -0.52
CA TRP A 32 9.97 5.45 0.70
C TRP A 32 9.21 6.74 0.41
N PHE A 33 9.77 7.61 -0.45
CA PHE A 33 9.19 8.91 -0.79
C PHE A 33 7.83 8.74 -1.46
N LEU A 34 7.76 7.86 -2.46
CA LEU A 34 6.51 7.57 -3.18
C LEU A 34 5.45 6.96 -2.28
N GLN A 35 5.80 6.14 -1.28
CA GLN A 35 4.84 5.64 -0.29
C GLN A 35 4.21 6.79 0.53
N ARG A 36 5.01 7.79 0.93
CA ARG A 36 4.53 8.96 1.68
C ARG A 36 3.71 9.90 0.82
N ALA A 37 4.22 10.23 -0.36
CA ALA A 37 3.54 11.10 -1.31
C ALA A 37 2.18 10.51 -1.72
N SER A 38 2.14 9.23 -2.10
CA SER A 38 0.88 8.53 -2.44
C SER A 38 -0.10 8.52 -1.29
N GLY A 39 0.36 8.27 -0.05
CA GLY A 39 -0.52 8.30 1.12
C GLY A 39 -1.19 9.66 1.32
N VAL A 40 -0.44 10.76 1.21
CA VAL A 40 -0.98 12.12 1.31
C VAL A 40 -1.98 12.40 0.19
N LEU A 41 -1.62 12.08 -1.07
CA LEU A 41 -2.51 12.23 -2.23
C LEU A 41 -3.82 11.43 -2.04
N LEU A 42 -3.71 10.19 -1.54
CA LEU A 42 -4.86 9.32 -1.30
C LEU A 42 -5.82 9.88 -0.25
N VAL A 43 -5.34 10.54 0.81
CA VAL A 43 -6.24 11.16 1.80
C VAL A 43 -7.19 12.15 1.13
N PHE A 44 -6.67 13.02 0.25
CA PHE A 44 -7.49 14.02 -0.45
C PHE A 44 -8.40 13.38 -1.50
N LEU A 45 -7.83 12.53 -2.37
CA LEU A 45 -8.59 11.93 -3.47
C LEU A 45 -9.68 11.00 -2.96
N LEU A 46 -9.39 10.19 -1.93
CA LEU A 46 -10.37 9.28 -1.34
C LEU A 46 -11.49 10.06 -0.64
N ALA A 47 -11.17 11.16 0.04
CA ALA A 47 -12.19 12.02 0.64
C ALA A 47 -13.14 12.59 -0.42
N VAL A 48 -12.62 13.10 -1.54
CA VAL A 48 -13.43 13.57 -2.67
C VAL A 48 -14.29 12.45 -3.25
N HIS A 49 -13.71 11.27 -3.47
CA HIS A 49 -14.41 10.11 -4.01
C HIS A 49 -15.55 9.65 -3.10
N ILE A 50 -15.29 9.52 -1.79
CA ILE A 50 -16.32 9.17 -0.80
C ILE A 50 -17.40 10.24 -0.76
N TRP A 51 -17.04 11.52 -0.72
CA TRP A 51 -18.01 12.62 -0.71
C TRP A 51 -18.94 12.57 -1.93
N MET A 52 -18.37 12.44 -3.11
CA MET A 52 -19.12 12.46 -4.37
C MET A 52 -19.96 11.19 -4.59
N GLY A 53 -19.52 10.04 -4.08
CA GLY A 53 -20.24 8.78 -4.16
C GLY A 53 -21.35 8.64 -3.11
N HIS A 54 -21.14 9.17 -1.91
CA HIS A 54 -21.98 8.84 -0.74
C HIS A 54 -22.70 10.03 -0.09
N PHE A 55 -22.37 11.27 -0.45
CA PHE A 55 -22.94 12.45 0.24
C PHE A 55 -23.51 13.49 -0.71
N ALA A 56 -22.91 13.71 -1.89
CA ALA A 56 -23.33 14.77 -2.81
C ALA A 56 -24.80 14.67 -3.28
N GLY A 57 -25.37 13.45 -3.35
CA GLY A 57 -26.78 13.23 -3.71
C GLY A 57 -27.76 13.22 -2.54
N LEU A 58 -27.32 13.32 -1.29
CA LEU A 58 -28.19 13.01 -0.14
C LEU A 58 -29.49 13.85 -0.11
N GLY A 59 -29.43 15.13 -0.50
CA GLY A 59 -30.61 16.00 -0.55
C GLY A 59 -31.66 15.58 -1.58
N ASP A 60 -31.24 15.01 -2.72
CA ASP A 60 -32.15 14.51 -3.75
C ASP A 60 -32.79 13.19 -3.32
N VAL A 61 -32.06 12.32 -2.60
CA VAL A 61 -32.64 11.07 -2.03
C VAL A 61 -33.71 11.42 -1.01
N VAL A 62 -33.37 12.31 -0.07
CA VAL A 62 -34.30 12.73 1.01
C VAL A 62 -35.54 13.41 0.45
N ALA A 63 -35.41 14.16 -0.65
CA ALA A 63 -36.53 14.81 -1.30
C ALA A 63 -37.33 13.88 -2.25
N GLY A 64 -36.98 12.60 -2.35
CA GLY A 64 -37.65 11.62 -3.21
C GLY A 64 -37.45 11.85 -4.71
N ARG A 65 -36.45 12.63 -5.12
CA ARG A 65 -36.11 12.87 -6.54
C ARG A 65 -35.22 11.78 -7.14
N GLN A 66 -34.64 10.95 -6.29
CA GLN A 66 -33.85 9.77 -6.67
C GLN A 66 -34.02 8.67 -5.63
N GLY A 67 -33.84 7.41 -6.05
CA GLY A 67 -34.00 6.26 -5.16
C GLY A 67 -32.75 6.07 -4.29
N GLU A 68 -31.58 6.05 -4.92
CA GLU A 68 -30.31 5.77 -4.25
C GLU A 68 -29.21 6.77 -4.63
N LEU A 69 -28.13 6.79 -3.84
CA LEU A 69 -26.97 7.66 -4.07
C LEU A 69 -26.10 7.19 -5.24
N VAL A 70 -26.15 5.88 -5.56
CA VAL A 70 -25.29 5.24 -6.55
C VAL A 70 -26.13 4.41 -7.51
N GLU A 71 -26.65 5.08 -8.54
CA GLU A 71 -27.37 4.43 -9.64
C GLU A 71 -26.53 4.45 -10.92
N PHE A 72 -26.76 3.51 -11.83
CA PHE A 72 -26.00 3.39 -13.08
C PHE A 72 -25.95 4.71 -13.88
N ASP A 73 -27.10 5.36 -14.05
CA ASP A 73 -27.19 6.60 -14.81
C ASP A 73 -26.47 7.78 -14.14
N ILE A 74 -26.45 7.82 -12.80
CA ILE A 74 -25.71 8.83 -12.02
C ILE A 74 -24.20 8.62 -12.22
N VAL A 75 -23.74 7.38 -12.07
CA VAL A 75 -22.32 7.01 -12.26
C VAL A 75 -21.88 7.30 -13.70
N ARG A 76 -22.70 6.93 -14.69
CA ARG A 76 -22.44 7.17 -16.11
C ARG A 76 -22.28 8.66 -16.43
N ARG A 77 -23.20 9.52 -15.96
CA ARG A 77 -23.11 10.97 -16.18
C ARG A 77 -21.86 11.58 -15.54
N ARG A 78 -21.48 11.10 -14.35
CA ARG A 78 -20.29 11.56 -13.64
C ARG A 78 -19.01 11.13 -14.37
N LEU A 79 -18.90 9.86 -14.76
CA LEU A 79 -17.72 9.33 -15.47
C LEU A 79 -17.57 9.86 -16.90
N ALA A 80 -18.64 10.39 -17.51
CA ALA A 80 -18.56 11.12 -18.78
C ALA A 80 -17.78 12.45 -18.66
N GLN A 81 -17.54 12.95 -17.44
CA GLN A 81 -16.78 14.16 -17.19
C GLN A 81 -15.31 13.82 -16.97
N ALA A 82 -14.41 14.45 -17.74
CA ALA A 82 -12.98 14.16 -17.73
C ALA A 82 -12.34 14.28 -16.33
N LEU A 83 -12.81 15.21 -15.49
CA LEU A 83 -12.33 15.40 -14.13
C LEU A 83 -12.55 14.15 -13.26
N PHE A 84 -13.77 13.62 -13.22
CA PHE A 84 -14.10 12.45 -12.40
C PHE A 84 -13.42 11.19 -12.92
N LEU A 85 -13.38 11.01 -14.24
CA LEU A 85 -12.63 9.92 -14.86
C LEU A 85 -11.15 9.96 -14.44
N THR A 86 -10.54 11.14 -14.49
CA THR A 86 -9.13 11.33 -14.09
C THR A 86 -8.92 11.03 -12.60
N VAL A 87 -9.82 11.50 -11.73
CA VAL A 87 -9.74 11.24 -10.28
C VAL A 87 -9.84 9.75 -9.99
N ASP A 88 -10.77 9.04 -10.62
CA ASP A 88 -10.96 7.60 -10.37
C ASP A 88 -9.81 6.76 -10.95
N PHE A 89 -9.25 7.15 -12.10
CA PHE A 89 -8.01 6.54 -12.61
C PHE A 89 -6.81 6.80 -11.70
N ALA A 90 -6.66 8.02 -11.18
CA ALA A 90 -5.60 8.37 -10.25
C ALA A 90 -5.72 7.58 -8.95
N LEU A 91 -6.94 7.45 -8.40
CA LEU A 91 -7.22 6.62 -7.23
C LEU A 91 -6.88 5.16 -7.48
N LEU A 92 -7.30 4.59 -8.62
CA LEU A 92 -6.98 3.21 -8.98
C LEU A 92 -5.47 2.97 -8.98
N ALA A 93 -4.69 3.84 -9.64
CA ALA A 93 -3.24 3.71 -9.69
C ALA A 93 -2.59 3.89 -8.31
N LEU A 94 -2.98 4.93 -7.58
CA LEU A 94 -2.37 5.28 -6.29
C LEU A 94 -2.70 4.28 -5.19
N VAL A 95 -3.95 3.79 -5.10
CA VAL A 95 -4.36 2.79 -4.10
C VAL A 95 -3.63 1.47 -4.35
N LEU A 96 -3.55 1.02 -5.61
CA LEU A 96 -2.82 -0.20 -5.95
C LEU A 96 -1.33 -0.06 -5.62
N TYR A 97 -0.71 1.05 -6.02
CA TYR A 97 0.68 1.31 -5.68
C TYR A 97 0.90 1.32 -4.15
N HIS A 98 0.16 2.16 -3.43
CA HIS A 98 0.32 2.37 -2.00
C HIS A 98 0.04 1.10 -1.18
N GLY A 99 -1.07 0.44 -1.50
CA GLY A 99 -1.51 -0.78 -0.82
C GLY A 99 -0.57 -1.95 -1.07
N LEU A 100 -0.18 -2.19 -2.32
CA LEU A 100 0.69 -3.33 -2.65
C LEU A 100 2.14 -3.10 -2.23
N ASN A 101 2.66 -1.88 -2.30
CA ASN A 101 4.00 -1.56 -1.81
C ASN A 101 4.07 -1.64 -0.26
N GLY A 102 3.02 -1.19 0.43
CA GLY A 102 2.86 -1.39 1.87
C GLY A 102 2.77 -2.87 2.23
N MET A 103 1.91 -3.63 1.55
CA MET A 103 1.76 -5.07 1.73
C MET A 103 3.06 -5.83 1.48
N TYR A 104 3.81 -5.48 0.43
CA TYR A 104 5.13 -6.04 0.17
C TYR A 104 6.07 -5.88 1.36
N THR A 105 6.10 -4.68 1.95
CA THR A 105 6.96 -4.38 3.11
C THR A 105 6.59 -5.25 4.30
N ILE A 106 5.30 -5.33 4.64
CA ILE A 106 4.79 -6.15 5.75
C ILE A 106 5.04 -7.64 5.49
N LEU A 107 4.77 -8.13 4.27
CA LEU A 107 4.92 -9.54 3.93
C LEU A 107 6.36 -10.02 4.08
N LEU A 108 7.36 -9.19 3.73
CA LEU A 108 8.76 -9.59 3.86
C LEU A 108 9.28 -9.64 5.30
N GLU A 109 8.53 -9.12 6.28
CA GLU A 109 8.84 -9.34 7.70
C GLU A 109 8.56 -10.79 8.12
N TRP A 110 7.69 -11.49 7.39
CA TRP A 110 7.42 -12.90 7.63
C TRP A 110 8.50 -13.80 6.99
N SER A 111 9.14 -14.64 7.81
CA SER A 111 10.31 -15.46 7.41
C SER A 111 10.08 -16.38 6.20
N VAL A 112 8.85 -16.90 6.02
CA VAL A 112 8.49 -17.74 4.88
C VAL A 112 8.48 -16.93 3.58
N ALA A 113 7.80 -15.78 3.60
CA ALA A 113 7.72 -14.87 2.47
C ALA A 113 9.09 -14.24 2.16
N ALA A 114 9.88 -13.90 3.18
CA ALA A 114 11.26 -13.45 3.02
C ALA A 114 12.13 -14.46 2.26
N ARG A 115 12.02 -15.76 2.60
CA ARG A 115 12.72 -16.85 1.90
C ARG A 115 12.24 -17.02 0.45
N ARG A 116 10.98 -16.72 0.18
CA ARG A 116 10.34 -16.78 -1.15
C ARG A 116 10.11 -15.41 -1.77
N ARG A 117 10.98 -14.42 -1.48
CA ARG A 117 10.81 -13.02 -1.88
C ARG A 117 10.41 -12.82 -3.34
N ARG A 118 11.06 -13.53 -4.28
CA ARG A 118 10.75 -13.41 -5.72
C ARG A 118 9.31 -13.81 -6.03
N ALA A 119 8.83 -14.91 -5.44
CA ALA A 119 7.47 -15.38 -5.64
C ALA A 119 6.45 -14.43 -5.00
N ALA A 120 6.73 -13.92 -3.79
CA ALA A 120 5.89 -12.93 -3.13
C ALA A 120 5.79 -11.63 -3.95
N THR A 121 6.92 -11.13 -4.46
CA THR A 121 6.94 -9.96 -5.35
C THR A 121 6.16 -10.21 -6.63
N ALA A 122 6.38 -11.34 -7.31
CA ALA A 122 5.66 -11.68 -8.53
C ALA A 122 4.15 -11.77 -8.31
N ALA A 123 3.71 -12.36 -7.20
CA ALA A 123 2.29 -12.44 -6.85
C ALA A 123 1.66 -11.05 -6.66
N LEU A 124 2.32 -10.16 -5.91
CA LEU A 124 1.81 -8.79 -5.72
C LEU A 124 1.74 -8.00 -7.03
N TRP A 125 2.75 -8.15 -7.90
CA TRP A 125 2.72 -7.54 -9.22
C TRP A 125 1.58 -8.08 -10.09
N ALA A 126 1.37 -9.41 -10.09
CA ALA A 126 0.28 -10.01 -10.82
C ALA A 126 -1.08 -9.49 -10.34
N VAL A 127 -1.30 -9.41 -9.03
CA VAL A 127 -2.50 -8.81 -8.43
C VAL A 127 -2.67 -7.36 -8.87
N GLY A 128 -1.61 -6.55 -8.78
CA GLY A 128 -1.65 -5.15 -9.19
C GLY A 128 -1.99 -4.95 -10.67
N VAL A 129 -1.35 -5.70 -11.56
CA VAL A 129 -1.58 -5.60 -13.01
C VAL A 129 -2.99 -6.06 -13.37
N VAL A 130 -3.44 -7.19 -12.84
CA VAL A 130 -4.80 -7.71 -13.11
C VAL A 130 -5.86 -6.74 -12.59
N ALA A 131 -5.71 -6.25 -11.35
CA ALA A 131 -6.64 -5.29 -10.77
C ALA A 131 -6.66 -3.97 -11.54
N PHE A 132 -5.49 -3.46 -11.97
CA PHE A 132 -5.40 -2.23 -12.75
C PHE A 132 -6.07 -2.38 -14.12
N ILE A 133 -5.80 -3.47 -14.85
CA ILE A 133 -6.42 -3.72 -16.15
C ILE A 133 -7.94 -3.84 -15.99
N TYR A 134 -8.40 -4.64 -15.02
CA TYR A 134 -9.82 -4.81 -14.77
C TYR A 134 -10.51 -3.48 -14.42
N GLY A 135 -9.95 -2.73 -13.47
CA GLY A 135 -10.49 -1.42 -13.06
C GLY A 135 -10.48 -0.40 -14.19
N ALA A 136 -9.39 -0.33 -14.96
CA ALA A 136 -9.29 0.55 -16.12
C ALA A 136 -10.34 0.21 -17.18
N ARG A 137 -10.57 -1.07 -17.48
CA ARG A 137 -11.63 -1.48 -18.41
C ARG A 137 -13.02 -1.14 -17.90
N ALA A 138 -13.27 -1.30 -16.60
CA ALA A 138 -14.54 -0.92 -16.00
C ALA A 138 -14.79 0.59 -16.13
N LEU A 139 -13.79 1.44 -15.89
CA LEU A 139 -13.91 2.89 -16.07
C LEU A 139 -14.13 3.28 -17.53
N LEU A 140 -13.38 2.67 -18.45
CA LEU A 140 -13.52 2.95 -19.89
C LEU A 140 -14.87 2.52 -20.45
N ALA A 141 -15.49 1.47 -19.90
CA ALA A 141 -16.81 1.00 -20.34
C ALA A 141 -17.95 2.01 -20.11
N PHE A 142 -17.74 3.07 -19.30
CA PHE A 142 -18.70 4.15 -19.14
C PHE A 142 -18.55 5.26 -20.19
N VAL A 143 -17.42 5.30 -20.90
CA VAL A 143 -17.05 6.38 -21.82
C VAL A 143 -17.03 5.90 -23.28
N LEU A 144 -16.69 4.63 -23.50
CA LEU A 144 -16.70 3.95 -24.80
C LEU A 144 -18.04 3.25 -25.04
#